data_AF-A0A1Q4DS26-F1
#
_entry.id   AF-A0A1Q4DS26-F1
#
_cell.length_a   1.000
_cell.length_b   1.000
_cell.length_c   1.000
_cell.angle_alpha   90.00
_cell.angle_beta   90.00
_cell.angle_gamma   90.00
#
_symmetry.space_group_name_H-M   'P 1'
#
loop_
_entity.id
_entity.type
_entity.pdbx_description
1 polymer ?
#
loop_
_entity_poly.entity_id
_entity_poly.type
_entity_poly.pdbx_seq_one_letter_code
_entity_poly.pdbx_strand_id
1 'polypeptide(L)'
;MNRLLPALGAVLLTAVAACSTVTATPDPDATGPTVTSVPGALPRPDHVMLVVFENEDSTAVFGASTAPYLNSLAASGAAFTDAHGVAHPSQPNYVALFSGGTQGVSSDACPQALSGPDLASELVATGHTFTGYSEDLPRAGYTGCTAGSYARKHNPWADFADVPATANQPLSALPQDYGALPTVSIVVPNLCDDMHSCPIATGDAWARQHLAPYVTWAATHNSLLVVTFDEDGGTAANRIPTMVVGPMVRPGTSTQTIDHYDVLRTLEDMYGLPALGSTDTARPLTGIWTLAAG
;
A
#
# COMPACT_ATOMS: atom_id res chain seq x y z
N MET A 1 62.86 -40.03 -65.17
CA MET A 1 61.51 -40.16 -65.78
C MET A 1 60.51 -39.52 -64.83
N ASN A 2 59.75 -38.51 -65.31
CA ASN A 2 58.45 -37.99 -64.83
C ASN A 2 58.19 -37.86 -63.32
N ARG A 3 57.61 -36.80 -62.75
CA ARG A 3 56.91 -35.59 -63.24
C ARG A 3 56.57 -34.74 -61.98
N LEU A 4 56.70 -33.42 -62.12
CA LEU A 4 55.84 -32.33 -61.63
C LEU A 4 55.01 -32.50 -60.33
N LEU A 5 55.13 -31.55 -59.39
CA LEU A 5 54.10 -30.51 -59.09
C LEU A 5 54.65 -29.47 -58.06
N PRO A 6 54.10 -28.23 -58.04
CA PRO A 6 54.83 -27.00 -57.68
C PRO A 6 54.61 -26.48 -56.24
N ALA A 7 55.49 -25.56 -55.87
CA ALA A 7 55.43 -24.69 -54.71
C ALA A 7 54.33 -23.61 -54.84
N LEU A 8 53.74 -23.22 -53.71
CA LEU A 8 53.29 -21.85 -53.45
C LEU A 8 53.24 -21.63 -51.92
N GLY A 9 54.09 -20.71 -51.47
CA GLY A 9 54.23 -20.32 -50.07
C GLY A 9 53.06 -19.49 -49.57
N ALA A 10 52.68 -19.73 -48.32
CA ALA A 10 51.69 -18.95 -47.61
C ALA A 10 52.27 -17.56 -47.26
N VAL A 11 51.65 -16.50 -47.78
CA VAL A 11 51.85 -15.13 -47.32
C VAL A 11 50.94 -14.90 -46.12
N LEU A 12 51.55 -14.65 -44.97
CA LEU A 12 50.87 -14.31 -43.72
C LEU A 12 50.46 -12.83 -43.77
N LEU A 13 49.17 -12.53 -43.97
CA LEU A 13 48.63 -11.18 -43.84
C LEU A 13 48.23 -10.94 -42.38
N THR A 14 49.00 -10.12 -41.67
CA THR A 14 48.64 -9.56 -40.37
C THR A 14 47.66 -8.39 -40.56
N ALA A 15 46.38 -8.63 -40.31
CA ALA A 15 45.37 -7.57 -40.27
C ALA A 15 45.46 -6.81 -38.94
N VAL A 16 45.90 -5.55 -39.00
CA VAL A 16 45.86 -4.61 -37.87
C VAL A 16 44.43 -4.06 -37.80
N ALA A 17 43.64 -4.51 -36.83
CA ALA A 17 42.34 -3.94 -36.52
C ALA A 17 42.54 -2.62 -35.75
N ALA A 18 42.34 -1.49 -36.42
CA ALA A 18 42.25 -0.19 -35.78
C ALA A 18 40.84 -0.02 -35.17
N CYS A 19 40.73 -0.09 -33.85
CA CYS A 19 39.55 0.36 -33.13
C CYS A 19 39.53 1.91 -33.15
N SER A 20 38.71 2.50 -34.01
CA SER A 20 38.36 3.91 -33.90
C SER A 20 37.31 4.07 -32.80
N THR A 21 37.72 4.61 -31.66
CA THR A 21 36.81 5.10 -30.62
C THR A 21 36.04 6.31 -31.17
N VAL A 22 34.74 6.16 -31.42
CA VAL A 22 33.85 7.29 -31.67
C VAL A 22 33.57 7.93 -30.32
N THR A 23 34.29 9.00 -29.99
CA THR A 23 33.89 9.90 -28.91
C THR A 23 32.68 10.70 -29.37
N ALA A 24 31.49 10.31 -28.89
CA ALA A 24 30.27 11.09 -29.06
C ALA A 24 30.50 12.47 -28.45
N THR A 25 30.46 13.50 -29.29
CA THR A 25 30.47 14.90 -28.86
C THR A 25 29.08 15.20 -28.30
N PRO A 26 28.95 15.73 -27.07
CA PRO A 26 27.64 16.09 -26.54
C PRO A 26 27.03 17.19 -27.41
N ASP A 27 25.81 16.97 -27.87
CA ASP A 27 25.02 17.92 -28.63
C ASP A 27 24.67 19.11 -27.72
N PRO A 28 25.10 20.35 -28.03
CA PRO A 28 24.80 21.53 -27.22
C PRO A 28 23.32 21.94 -27.29
N ASP A 29 22.49 21.30 -28.12
CA ASP A 29 21.10 21.67 -28.35
C ASP A 29 20.05 20.62 -27.88
N ALA A 30 20.45 19.62 -27.09
CA ALA A 30 19.53 18.70 -26.44
C ALA A 30 18.81 19.34 -25.22
N THR A 31 18.10 20.45 -25.43
CA THR A 31 17.16 21.02 -24.44
C THR A 31 15.78 20.36 -24.58
N GLY A 32 15.75 19.04 -24.38
CA GLY A 32 14.52 18.41 -23.90
C GLY A 32 14.22 18.90 -22.48
N PRO A 33 12.95 18.95 -22.03
CA PRO A 33 12.64 19.37 -20.68
C PRO A 33 13.37 18.47 -19.69
N THR A 34 14.32 19.05 -18.97
CA THR A 34 14.97 18.42 -17.83
C THR A 34 13.90 18.21 -16.77
N VAL A 35 13.43 16.97 -16.59
CA VAL A 35 12.57 16.61 -15.46
C VAL A 35 13.42 16.76 -14.20
N THR A 36 13.32 17.92 -13.57
CA THR A 36 13.89 18.18 -12.27
C THR A 36 12.96 17.49 -11.28
N SER A 37 13.39 16.35 -10.73
CA SER A 37 12.70 15.75 -9.59
C SER A 37 12.80 16.74 -8.42
N VAL A 38 11.72 17.46 -8.13
CA VAL A 38 11.62 18.20 -6.87
C VAL A 38 11.58 17.15 -5.75
N PRO A 39 12.55 17.13 -4.81
CA PRO A 39 12.34 16.41 -3.57
C PRO A 39 11.18 17.09 -2.83
N GLY A 40 10.12 16.36 -2.50
CA GLY A 40 9.28 16.73 -1.36
C GLY A 40 7.92 17.37 -1.61
N ALA A 41 7.10 16.84 -2.52
CA ALA A 41 5.65 16.93 -2.36
C ALA A 41 5.07 15.52 -2.46
N LEU A 42 4.32 15.10 -1.43
CA LEU A 42 3.49 13.91 -1.55
C LEU A 42 2.31 14.22 -2.48
N PRO A 43 1.81 13.23 -3.23
CA PRO A 43 0.55 13.41 -3.94
C PRO A 43 -0.57 13.68 -2.93
N ARG A 44 -1.63 14.38 -3.35
CA ARG A 44 -2.85 14.53 -2.55
C ARG A 44 -4.03 13.93 -3.33
N PRO A 45 -4.30 12.63 -3.18
CA PRO A 45 -5.46 12.00 -3.79
C PRO A 45 -6.75 12.66 -3.31
N ASP A 46 -7.78 12.68 -4.15
CA ASP A 46 -9.14 13.06 -3.75
C ASP A 46 -9.75 11.96 -2.86
N HIS A 47 -9.39 10.71 -3.12
CA HIS A 47 -9.82 9.54 -2.36
C HIS A 47 -8.65 8.57 -2.13
N VAL A 48 -8.48 8.12 -0.88
CA VAL A 48 -7.64 6.99 -0.50
C VAL A 48 -8.54 5.87 0.02
N MET A 49 -8.41 4.68 -0.56
CA MET A 49 -8.96 3.45 0.00
C MET A 49 -7.82 2.67 0.67
N LEU A 50 -7.83 2.57 1.99
CA LEU A 50 -6.91 1.77 2.78
C LEU A 50 -7.59 0.46 3.16
N VAL A 51 -7.09 -0.67 2.67
CA VAL A 51 -7.62 -2.00 2.95
C VAL A 51 -6.67 -2.73 3.88
N VAL A 52 -7.20 -3.32 4.95
CA VAL A 52 -6.40 -4.07 5.93
C VAL A 52 -6.85 -5.54 5.92
N PHE A 53 -5.93 -6.43 5.53
CA PHE A 53 -6.05 -7.89 5.67
C PHE A 53 -5.31 -8.35 6.93
N GLU A 54 -5.30 -9.65 7.21
CA GLU A 54 -4.86 -10.21 8.48
C GLU A 54 -3.76 -11.26 8.36
N ASN A 55 -2.86 -11.30 9.36
CA ASN A 55 -2.05 -12.47 9.77
C ASN A 55 -1.22 -13.20 8.70
N GLU A 56 -0.79 -12.53 7.64
CA GLU A 56 0.00 -13.17 6.58
C GLU A 56 1.43 -12.63 6.51
N ASP A 57 2.39 -13.56 6.41
CA ASP A 57 3.77 -13.20 6.15
C ASP A 57 3.90 -12.55 4.76
N SER A 58 4.75 -11.54 4.65
CA SER A 58 5.08 -10.88 3.37
C SER A 58 5.40 -11.88 2.25
N THR A 59 6.12 -12.96 2.56
CA THR A 59 6.49 -14.01 1.61
C THR A 59 5.39 -15.05 1.32
N ALA A 60 4.34 -15.10 2.14
CA ALA A 60 3.17 -15.95 1.89
C ALA A 60 2.24 -15.33 0.83
N VAL A 61 2.29 -14.00 0.66
CA VAL A 61 1.53 -13.27 -0.35
C VAL A 61 2.39 -12.93 -1.57
N PHE A 62 3.50 -12.22 -1.39
CA PHE A 62 4.32 -11.78 -2.52
C PHE A 62 5.04 -12.95 -3.20
N GLY A 63 4.80 -13.09 -4.51
CA GLY A 63 5.29 -14.18 -5.35
C GLY A 63 4.47 -15.48 -5.24
N ALA A 64 3.51 -15.57 -4.33
CA ALA A 64 2.73 -16.79 -4.12
C ALA A 64 1.63 -16.98 -5.17
N SER A 65 1.51 -18.21 -5.69
CA SER A 65 0.47 -18.58 -6.65
C SER A 65 -0.95 -18.60 -6.06
N THR A 66 -1.06 -18.56 -4.73
CA THR A 66 -2.33 -18.46 -3.98
C THR A 66 -2.85 -17.04 -3.86
N ALA A 67 -2.05 -16.01 -4.17
CA ALA A 67 -2.44 -14.61 -4.14
C ALA A 67 -2.26 -13.89 -5.50
N PRO A 68 -2.77 -14.44 -6.62
CA PRO A 68 -2.48 -13.91 -7.94
C PRO A 68 -2.97 -12.47 -8.15
N TYR A 69 -4.09 -12.07 -7.55
CA TYR A 69 -4.59 -10.71 -7.70
C TYR A 69 -3.77 -9.70 -6.86
N LEU A 70 -3.47 -9.99 -5.60
CA LEU A 70 -2.59 -9.15 -4.78
C LEU A 70 -1.20 -9.02 -5.41
N ASN A 71 -0.67 -10.10 -6.00
CA ASN A 71 0.57 -10.02 -6.78
C ASN A 71 0.45 -9.13 -8.03
N SER A 72 -0.72 -9.08 -8.66
CA SER A 72 -0.95 -8.14 -9.77
C SER A 72 -1.01 -6.68 -9.32
N LEU A 73 -1.51 -6.41 -8.11
CA LEU A 73 -1.44 -5.07 -7.49
C LEU A 73 0.00 -4.68 -7.18
N ALA A 74 0.75 -5.59 -6.54
CA ALA A 74 2.18 -5.40 -6.26
C ALA A 74 3.00 -5.12 -7.53
N ALA A 75 2.68 -5.78 -8.66
CA ALA A 75 3.38 -5.59 -9.92
C ALA A 75 2.98 -4.31 -10.67
N SER A 76 1.74 -3.84 -10.51
CA SER A 76 1.23 -2.62 -11.17
C SER A 76 1.40 -1.35 -10.35
N GLY A 77 1.69 -1.48 -9.05
CA GLY A 77 2.01 -0.40 -8.13
C GLY A 77 3.36 -0.61 -7.44
N ALA A 78 3.48 -0.08 -6.22
CA ALA A 78 4.68 -0.21 -5.40
C ALA A 78 4.47 -1.22 -4.28
N ALA A 79 5.32 -2.24 -4.19
CA ALA A 79 5.32 -3.24 -3.12
C ALA A 79 6.42 -2.96 -2.09
N PHE A 80 6.08 -2.94 -0.82
CA PHE A 80 7.01 -2.76 0.29
C PHE A 80 7.30 -4.13 0.93
N THR A 81 8.51 -4.65 0.70
CA THR A 81 8.90 -6.00 1.14
C THR A 81 9.55 -6.04 2.53
N ASP A 82 9.69 -4.87 3.15
CA ASP A 82 10.22 -4.69 4.52
C ASP A 82 9.22 -3.86 5.34
N ALA A 83 7.92 -4.09 5.12
CA ALA A 83 6.85 -3.51 5.92
C ALA A 83 6.57 -4.37 7.15
N HIS A 84 6.21 -3.73 8.26
CA HIS A 84 6.07 -4.37 9.56
C HIS A 84 4.77 -4.02 10.28
N GLY A 85 4.16 -5.02 10.94
CA GLY A 85 3.18 -4.76 11.98
C GLY A 85 3.85 -4.14 13.21
N VAL A 86 3.09 -3.40 14.00
CA VAL A 86 3.56 -2.69 15.20
C VAL A 86 3.56 -3.59 16.43
N ALA A 87 2.67 -4.58 16.48
CA ALA A 87 2.46 -5.44 17.63
C ALA A 87 1.94 -6.82 17.24
N HIS A 88 1.84 -7.68 18.26
CA HIS A 88 1.02 -8.88 18.30
C HIS A 88 0.16 -8.83 19.58
N PRO A 89 -1.17 -9.04 19.55
CA PRO A 89 -2.02 -9.46 18.42
C PRO A 89 -2.61 -8.29 17.61
N SER A 90 -3.57 -8.59 16.72
CA SER A 90 -4.22 -7.72 15.74
C SER A 90 -4.68 -6.35 16.23
N GLN A 91 -5.53 -6.29 17.26
CA GLN A 91 -6.23 -5.03 17.62
C GLN A 91 -5.30 -3.83 17.88
N PRO A 92 -4.18 -3.98 18.61
CA PRO A 92 -3.15 -2.95 18.71
C PRO A 92 -2.68 -2.36 17.37
N ASN A 93 -2.58 -3.15 16.30
CA ASN A 93 -2.13 -2.70 14.98
C ASN A 93 -3.14 -1.78 14.30
N TYR A 94 -4.44 -2.14 14.32
CA TYR A 94 -5.50 -1.27 13.81
C TYR A 94 -5.57 0.06 14.56
N VAL A 95 -5.44 -0.01 15.87
CA VAL A 95 -5.45 1.16 16.75
C VAL A 95 -4.22 2.05 16.46
N ALA A 96 -3.04 1.45 16.27
CA ALA A 96 -1.82 2.15 15.85
C ALA A 96 -1.95 2.85 14.50
N LEU A 97 -2.51 2.15 13.49
CA LEU A 97 -2.75 2.67 12.15
C LEU A 97 -3.78 3.80 12.13
N PHE A 98 -4.70 3.84 13.11
CA PHE A 98 -5.78 4.84 13.15
C PHE A 98 -5.44 6.08 14.00
N SER A 99 -4.58 5.95 15.01
CA SER A 99 -4.39 6.99 16.04
C SER A 99 -2.93 7.27 16.41
N GLY A 100 -1.98 6.70 15.68
CA GLY A 100 -0.55 6.96 15.90
C GLY A 100 0.00 6.36 17.19
N GLY A 101 -0.69 5.41 17.80
CA GLY A 101 -0.21 4.64 18.95
C GLY A 101 -1.14 3.47 19.24
N THR A 102 -0.78 2.59 20.17
CA THR A 102 -1.70 1.49 20.57
C THR A 102 -2.71 1.91 21.64
N GLN A 103 -2.57 3.12 22.20
CA GLN A 103 -3.35 3.66 23.34
C GLN A 103 -3.40 2.69 24.54
N GLY A 104 -2.35 1.90 24.73
CA GLY A 104 -2.26 0.91 25.79
C GLY A 104 -3.04 -0.37 25.53
N VAL A 105 -3.69 -0.52 24.36
CA VAL A 105 -4.25 -1.79 23.91
C VAL A 105 -3.10 -2.75 23.62
N SER A 106 -3.17 -3.94 24.21
CA SER A 106 -2.14 -4.98 24.11
C SER A 106 -2.72 -6.38 23.87
N SER A 107 -4.00 -6.45 23.50
CA SER A 107 -4.74 -7.70 23.31
C SER A 107 -5.97 -7.44 22.45
N ASP A 108 -6.58 -8.50 21.92
CA ASP A 108 -7.85 -8.47 21.18
C ASP A 108 -9.10 -8.36 22.08
N ALA A 109 -8.95 -7.74 23.25
CA ALA A 109 -10.07 -7.56 24.18
C ALA A 109 -11.07 -6.58 23.56
N CYS A 110 -12.33 -6.98 23.49
CA CYS A 110 -13.40 -6.14 22.98
C CYS A 110 -14.56 -6.04 23.98
N PRO A 111 -15.17 -4.85 24.15
CA PRO A 111 -14.84 -3.58 23.48
C PRO A 111 -13.66 -2.85 24.14
N GLN A 112 -13.06 -1.93 23.40
CA GLN A 112 -12.20 -0.89 23.99
C GLN A 112 -13.02 0.40 24.16
N ALA A 113 -12.58 1.24 25.09
CA ALA A 113 -13.13 2.57 25.32
C ALA A 113 -11.98 3.57 25.18
N LEU A 114 -11.79 4.06 23.96
CA LEU A 114 -10.69 4.94 23.59
C LEU A 114 -11.22 6.36 23.35
N SER A 115 -10.32 7.33 23.45
CA SER A 115 -10.60 8.73 23.21
C SER A 115 -9.31 9.47 22.91
N GLY A 116 -9.41 10.56 22.16
CA GLY A 116 -8.28 11.42 21.85
C GLY A 116 -8.06 11.49 20.34
N PRO A 117 -7.12 12.32 19.88
CA PRO A 117 -6.90 12.54 18.46
C PRO A 117 -6.67 11.24 17.69
N ASP A 118 -7.38 11.13 16.57
CA ASP A 118 -7.30 10.03 15.61
C ASP A 118 -7.40 10.56 14.17
N LEU A 119 -7.12 9.69 13.19
CA LEU A 119 -7.15 10.02 11.77
C LEU A 119 -8.49 10.64 11.33
N ALA A 120 -9.62 10.13 11.83
CA ALA A 120 -10.93 10.65 11.45
C ALA A 120 -11.15 12.07 12.00
N SER A 121 -10.80 12.29 13.27
CA SER A 121 -10.92 13.60 13.92
C SER A 121 -10.04 14.65 13.24
N GLU A 122 -8.81 14.30 12.85
CA GLU A 122 -7.88 15.22 12.17
C GLU A 122 -8.31 15.54 10.73
N LEU A 123 -8.80 14.55 10.00
CA LEU A 123 -9.40 14.77 8.69
C LEU A 123 -10.59 15.74 8.79
N VAL A 124 -11.50 15.52 9.73
CA VAL A 124 -12.67 16.40 9.91
C VAL A 124 -12.25 17.81 10.33
N ALA A 125 -11.27 17.94 11.22
CA ALA A 125 -10.76 19.24 11.69
C ALA A 125 -10.15 20.09 10.56
N THR A 126 -9.64 19.44 9.51
CA THR A 126 -9.02 20.08 8.34
C THR A 126 -9.95 20.18 7.12
N GLY A 127 -11.24 19.82 7.28
CA GLY A 127 -12.24 19.92 6.21
C GLY A 127 -12.24 18.74 5.24
N HIS A 128 -11.55 17.65 5.59
CA HIS A 128 -11.57 16.36 4.91
C HIS A 128 -12.59 15.41 5.55
N THR A 129 -12.80 14.25 4.93
CA THR A 129 -13.83 13.29 5.35
C THR A 129 -13.27 11.89 5.55
N PHE A 130 -13.88 11.15 6.48
CA PHE A 130 -13.53 9.78 6.80
C PHE A 130 -14.79 8.89 6.87
N THR A 131 -14.67 7.64 6.41
CA THR A 131 -15.64 6.58 6.72
C THR A 131 -14.93 5.24 6.72
N GLY A 132 -15.20 4.41 7.73
CA GLY A 132 -14.78 3.02 7.77
C GLY A 132 -15.88 2.09 7.31
N TYR A 133 -15.53 1.12 6.48
CA TYR A 133 -16.41 0.12 5.89
C TYR A 133 -15.97 -1.28 6.31
N SER A 134 -16.80 -1.99 7.06
CA SER A 134 -16.51 -3.37 7.47
C SER A 134 -17.47 -4.35 6.83
N GLU A 135 -16.95 -5.43 6.26
CA GLU A 135 -17.77 -6.54 5.79
C GLU A 135 -18.52 -7.20 6.96
N ASP A 136 -19.72 -7.69 6.67
CA ASP A 136 -20.64 -8.30 7.64
C ASP A 136 -21.02 -7.43 8.85
N LEU A 137 -20.64 -6.14 8.88
CA LEU A 137 -21.18 -5.20 9.87
C LEU A 137 -22.71 -5.18 9.72
N PRO A 138 -23.49 -5.50 10.76
CA PRO A 138 -24.91 -5.79 10.60
C PRO A 138 -25.76 -4.54 10.32
N ARG A 139 -25.25 -3.36 10.69
CA ARG A 139 -25.86 -2.04 10.41
C ARG A 139 -24.85 -0.93 10.68
N ALA A 140 -25.10 0.23 10.10
CA ALA A 140 -24.35 1.45 10.41
C ALA A 140 -24.33 1.73 11.93
N GLY A 141 -23.17 2.11 12.45
CA GLY A 141 -22.96 2.43 13.86
C GLY A 141 -23.03 1.22 14.81
N TYR A 142 -22.94 -0.01 14.31
CA TYR A 142 -22.91 -1.19 15.19
C TYR A 142 -21.64 -1.22 16.04
N THR A 143 -21.80 -1.39 17.36
CA THR A 143 -20.71 -1.40 18.34
C THR A 143 -20.57 -2.74 19.06
N GLY A 144 -21.27 -3.79 18.63
CA GLY A 144 -21.06 -5.12 19.20
C GLY A 144 -19.73 -5.72 18.76
N CYS A 145 -19.14 -6.59 19.59
CA CYS A 145 -17.81 -7.13 19.32
C CYS A 145 -17.74 -8.05 18.10
N THR A 146 -18.80 -8.79 17.84
CA THR A 146 -18.89 -9.71 16.70
C THR A 146 -20.30 -9.72 16.11
N ALA A 147 -20.41 -10.12 14.85
CA ALA A 147 -21.66 -10.46 14.18
C ALA A 147 -21.36 -11.36 12.97
N GLY A 148 -21.68 -12.65 13.04
CA GLY A 148 -21.19 -13.58 12.00
C GLY A 148 -19.67 -13.57 11.95
N SER A 149 -19.10 -13.29 10.77
CA SER A 149 -17.65 -13.16 10.56
C SER A 149 -17.10 -11.74 10.79
N TYR A 150 -17.95 -10.75 11.09
CA TYR A 150 -17.49 -9.42 11.50
C TYR A 150 -16.84 -9.45 12.89
N ALA A 151 -15.72 -8.75 13.04
CA ALA A 151 -15.01 -8.54 14.30
C ALA A 151 -14.68 -7.06 14.53
N ARG A 152 -15.21 -6.47 15.61
CA ARG A 152 -14.96 -5.06 15.98
C ARG A 152 -13.49 -4.78 16.28
N LYS A 153 -12.72 -5.79 16.71
CA LYS A 153 -11.27 -5.63 16.98
C LYS A 153 -10.48 -5.16 15.75
N HIS A 154 -11.01 -5.31 14.54
CA HIS A 154 -10.43 -4.80 13.28
C HIS A 154 -11.01 -3.42 12.86
N ASN A 155 -11.79 -2.78 13.74
CA ASN A 155 -12.57 -1.58 13.45
C ASN A 155 -12.31 -0.55 14.58
N PRO A 156 -11.15 0.12 14.55
CA PRO A 156 -10.70 0.98 15.65
C PRO A 156 -11.62 2.20 15.81
N TRP A 157 -12.19 2.70 14.73
CA TRP A 157 -13.07 3.87 14.76
C TRP A 157 -14.39 3.63 15.51
N ALA A 158 -14.78 2.37 15.78
CA ALA A 158 -15.88 2.05 16.68
C ALA A 158 -15.49 2.08 18.17
N ASP A 159 -14.20 2.09 18.51
CA ASP A 159 -13.64 2.16 19.87
C ASP A 159 -13.37 3.59 20.35
N PHE A 160 -13.24 4.56 19.44
CA PHE A 160 -13.00 5.97 19.77
C PHE A 160 -14.31 6.75 19.97
N ALA A 161 -14.46 7.39 21.13
CA ALA A 161 -15.69 8.06 21.53
C ALA A 161 -16.01 9.33 20.74
N ASP A 162 -15.01 9.97 20.14
CA ASP A 162 -15.11 11.18 19.34
C ASP A 162 -15.38 10.91 17.84
N VAL A 163 -15.27 9.66 17.41
CA VAL A 163 -15.72 9.25 16.08
C VAL A 163 -17.25 9.08 16.07
N PRO A 164 -17.97 9.76 15.16
CA PRO A 164 -19.42 9.60 15.08
C PRO A 164 -19.79 8.20 14.58
N ALA A 165 -20.86 7.62 15.14
CA ALA A 165 -21.37 6.30 14.73
C ALA A 165 -21.71 6.21 13.23
N THR A 166 -21.97 7.34 12.56
CA THR A 166 -22.20 7.42 11.11
C THR A 166 -20.95 7.16 10.27
N ALA A 167 -19.75 7.23 10.84
CA ALA A 167 -18.52 6.86 10.17
C ALA A 167 -18.28 5.34 10.15
N ASN A 168 -19.05 4.56 10.91
CA ASN A 168 -18.95 3.10 10.96
C ASN A 168 -20.01 2.46 10.06
N GLN A 169 -19.66 2.09 8.84
CA GLN A 169 -20.59 1.64 7.82
C GLN A 169 -20.39 0.16 7.45
N PRO A 170 -21.45 -0.56 7.05
CA PRO A 170 -21.29 -1.87 6.43
C PRO A 170 -20.67 -1.73 5.05
N LEU A 171 -19.90 -2.74 4.62
CA LEU A 171 -19.30 -2.77 3.28
C LEU A 171 -20.34 -2.62 2.17
N SER A 172 -21.57 -3.11 2.39
CA SER A 172 -22.68 -2.94 1.45
C SER A 172 -23.12 -1.48 1.24
N ALA A 173 -22.69 -0.55 2.11
CA ALA A 173 -22.88 0.88 1.94
C ALA A 173 -21.71 1.57 1.22
N LEU A 174 -20.64 0.84 0.85
CA LEU A 174 -19.54 1.38 0.05
C LEU A 174 -20.09 1.91 -1.29
N PRO A 175 -19.89 3.19 -1.62
CA PRO A 175 -20.38 3.78 -2.86
C PRO A 175 -19.92 3.00 -4.09
N GLN A 176 -20.86 2.74 -5.01
CA GLN A 176 -20.56 2.17 -6.32
C GLN A 176 -20.03 3.24 -7.29
N ASP A 177 -20.39 4.50 -7.06
CA ASP A 177 -19.72 5.65 -7.65
C ASP A 177 -18.59 6.08 -6.70
N TYR A 178 -17.36 5.77 -7.08
CA TYR A 178 -16.19 6.04 -6.25
C TYR A 178 -15.88 7.53 -6.12
N GLY A 179 -16.44 8.41 -6.97
CA GLY A 179 -16.32 9.85 -6.80
C GLY A 179 -17.11 10.39 -5.58
N ALA A 180 -17.95 9.56 -4.97
CA ALA A 180 -18.68 9.88 -3.74
C ALA A 180 -17.99 9.32 -2.47
N LEU A 181 -16.81 8.71 -2.60
CA LEU A 181 -16.06 8.24 -1.44
C LEU A 181 -15.63 9.43 -0.55
N PRO A 182 -15.40 9.22 0.75
CA PRO A 182 -14.71 10.20 1.57
C PRO A 182 -13.25 10.40 1.11
N THR A 183 -12.58 11.39 1.68
CA THR A 183 -11.15 11.64 1.47
C THR A 183 -10.31 10.41 1.83
N VAL A 184 -10.62 9.77 2.98
CA VAL A 184 -10.04 8.49 3.37
C VAL A 184 -11.15 7.50 3.72
N SER A 185 -11.13 6.34 3.06
CA SER A 185 -11.93 5.17 3.40
C SER A 185 -11.03 4.09 3.95
N ILE A 186 -11.35 3.53 5.12
CA ILE A 186 -10.73 2.27 5.57
C ILE A 186 -11.71 1.14 5.30
N VAL A 187 -11.26 0.08 4.64
CA VAL A 187 -12.07 -1.09 4.30
C VAL A 187 -11.47 -2.32 4.99
N VAL A 188 -12.33 -3.08 5.67
CA VAL A 188 -11.93 -4.25 6.45
C VAL A 188 -12.81 -5.43 6.03
N PRO A 189 -12.26 -6.47 5.38
CA PRO A 189 -12.99 -7.69 5.08
C PRO A 189 -13.38 -8.43 6.37
N ASN A 190 -14.23 -9.44 6.26
CA ASN A 190 -14.60 -10.27 7.42
C ASN A 190 -13.48 -11.26 7.75
N LEU A 191 -13.58 -11.96 8.89
CA LEU A 191 -12.56 -12.91 9.38
C LEU A 191 -12.17 -14.05 8.41
N CYS A 192 -12.94 -14.33 7.37
CA CYS A 192 -12.58 -15.28 6.32
C CYS A 192 -11.87 -14.57 5.17
N ASP A 193 -12.48 -13.50 4.68
CA ASP A 193 -12.03 -12.76 3.51
C ASP A 193 -10.79 -11.89 3.80
N ASP A 194 -10.51 -11.58 5.06
CA ASP A 194 -9.29 -10.90 5.51
C ASP A 194 -8.09 -11.86 5.60
N MET A 195 -8.29 -13.16 5.35
CA MET A 195 -7.30 -14.25 5.45
C MET A 195 -7.01 -14.75 6.87
N HIS A 196 -7.65 -14.21 7.92
CA HIS A 196 -7.44 -14.69 9.29
C HIS A 196 -7.91 -16.14 9.48
N SER A 197 -9.08 -16.50 8.95
CA SER A 197 -9.75 -17.79 9.21
C SER A 197 -9.90 -18.67 7.98
N CYS A 198 -9.56 -18.15 6.79
CA CYS A 198 -9.66 -18.85 5.52
C CYS A 198 -8.36 -18.72 4.73
N PRO A 199 -8.09 -19.63 3.77
CA PRO A 199 -6.85 -19.59 3.01
C PRO A 199 -6.69 -18.27 2.22
N ILE A 200 -5.45 -17.83 2.01
CA ILE A 200 -5.05 -16.68 1.18
C ILE A 200 -5.84 -16.58 -0.14
N ALA A 201 -6.08 -17.70 -0.83
CA ALA A 201 -6.81 -17.70 -2.09
C ALA A 201 -8.27 -17.20 -1.97
N THR A 202 -8.88 -17.32 -0.79
CA THR A 202 -10.20 -16.78 -0.47
C THR A 202 -10.14 -15.26 -0.41
N GLY A 203 -9.24 -14.72 0.41
CA GLY A 203 -9.06 -13.28 0.51
C GLY A 203 -8.54 -12.64 -0.78
N ASP A 204 -7.74 -13.35 -1.59
CA ASP A 204 -7.29 -12.86 -2.91
C ASP A 204 -8.46 -12.78 -3.90
N ALA A 205 -9.37 -13.76 -3.87
CA ALA A 205 -10.59 -13.74 -4.67
C ALA A 205 -11.52 -12.60 -4.22
N TRP A 206 -11.65 -12.39 -2.91
CA TRP A 206 -12.38 -11.26 -2.36
C TRP A 206 -11.75 -9.93 -2.79
N ALA A 207 -10.43 -9.78 -2.65
CA ALA A 207 -9.68 -8.60 -3.05
C ALA A 207 -9.92 -8.29 -4.54
N ARG A 208 -9.87 -9.32 -5.39
CA ARG A 208 -10.16 -9.18 -6.82
C ARG A 208 -11.58 -8.69 -7.06
N GLN A 209 -12.56 -9.25 -6.36
CA GLN A 209 -13.96 -8.90 -6.55
C GLN A 209 -14.27 -7.47 -6.08
N HIS A 210 -13.71 -7.05 -4.95
CA HIS A 210 -14.06 -5.80 -4.28
C HIS A 210 -13.13 -4.63 -4.63
N LEU A 211 -11.85 -4.88 -4.92
CA LEU A 211 -10.85 -3.83 -5.15
C LEU A 211 -10.57 -3.58 -6.64
N ALA A 212 -10.72 -4.58 -7.51
CA ALA A 212 -10.42 -4.41 -8.94
C ALA A 212 -11.27 -3.32 -9.63
N PRO A 213 -12.57 -3.15 -9.31
CA PRO A 213 -13.33 -2.04 -9.86
C PRO A 213 -12.79 -0.67 -9.42
N TYR A 214 -12.40 -0.54 -8.14
CA TYR A 214 -11.79 0.70 -7.63
C TYR A 214 -10.44 0.99 -8.30
N VAL A 215 -9.55 -0.01 -8.41
CA VAL A 215 -8.25 0.14 -9.08
C VAL A 215 -8.42 0.57 -10.54
N THR A 216 -9.37 -0.02 -11.25
CA THR A 216 -9.68 0.32 -12.64
C THR A 216 -10.17 1.77 -12.75
N TRP A 217 -11.05 2.20 -11.87
CA TRP A 217 -11.55 3.57 -11.82
C TRP A 217 -10.45 4.56 -11.47
N ALA A 218 -9.69 4.28 -10.40
CA ALA A 218 -8.61 5.12 -9.89
C ALA A 218 -7.50 5.36 -10.92
N ALA A 219 -7.28 4.45 -11.88
CA ALA A 219 -6.29 4.64 -12.95
C ALA A 219 -6.48 5.93 -13.78
N THR A 220 -7.69 6.51 -13.77
CA THR A 220 -8.01 7.77 -14.49
C THR A 220 -8.49 8.88 -13.56
N HIS A 221 -8.44 8.68 -12.25
CA HIS A 221 -8.88 9.64 -11.23
C HIS A 221 -7.74 9.91 -10.26
N ASN A 222 -7.76 11.07 -9.60
CA ASN A 222 -6.78 11.39 -8.57
C ASN A 222 -7.07 10.56 -7.30
N SER A 223 -6.79 9.26 -7.31
CA SER A 223 -7.21 8.34 -6.25
C SER A 223 -6.20 7.22 -6.02
N LEU A 224 -6.14 6.72 -4.79
CA LEU A 224 -5.10 5.82 -4.32
C LEU A 224 -5.73 4.60 -3.64
N LEU A 225 -5.18 3.42 -3.91
CA LEU A 225 -5.38 2.21 -3.12
C LEU A 225 -4.12 1.95 -2.30
N VAL A 226 -4.30 1.69 -1.01
CA VAL A 226 -3.28 1.11 -0.13
C VAL A 226 -3.84 -0.21 0.38
N VAL A 227 -3.09 -1.30 0.20
CA VAL A 227 -3.42 -2.60 0.80
C VAL A 227 -2.30 -2.95 1.76
N THR A 228 -2.65 -3.27 3.00
CA THR A 228 -1.72 -3.72 4.04
C THR A 228 -2.30 -4.88 4.82
N PHE A 229 -1.50 -5.49 5.68
CA PHE A 229 -1.93 -6.49 6.65
C PHE A 229 -1.62 -5.98 8.04
N ASP A 230 -2.39 -6.37 9.05
CA ASP A 230 -2.23 -5.88 10.41
C ASP A 230 -0.94 -6.41 11.09
N GLU A 231 -0.70 -7.71 10.98
CA GLU A 231 0.46 -8.44 11.50
C GLU A 231 0.76 -9.67 10.63
N ASP A 232 1.95 -10.25 10.81
CA ASP A 232 2.34 -11.48 10.13
C ASP A 232 1.87 -12.74 10.88
N GLY A 233 2.31 -13.94 10.48
CA GLY A 233 1.88 -15.21 11.08
C GLY A 233 2.35 -15.46 12.52
N GLY A 234 2.73 -14.44 13.28
CA GLY A 234 3.20 -14.53 14.67
C GLY A 234 4.72 -14.53 14.82
N THR A 235 5.46 -14.05 13.81
CA THR A 235 6.91 -14.01 13.87
C THR A 235 7.40 -12.78 14.63
N ALA A 236 8.61 -12.89 15.21
CA ALA A 236 9.24 -11.76 15.89
C ALA A 236 9.61 -10.62 14.92
N ALA A 237 9.73 -10.90 13.62
CA ALA A 237 10.02 -9.88 12.63
C ALA A 237 8.75 -9.10 12.23
N ASN A 238 7.56 -9.66 12.43
CA ASN A 238 6.28 -9.05 12.08
C ASN A 238 6.21 -8.51 10.64
N ARG A 239 6.74 -9.26 9.65
CA ARG A 239 6.89 -8.77 8.27
C ARG A 239 5.61 -8.99 7.46
N ILE A 240 4.95 -7.90 7.11
CA ILE A 240 3.65 -7.90 6.43
C ILE A 240 3.76 -7.54 4.95
N PRO A 241 2.80 -7.97 4.11
CA PRO A 241 2.61 -7.41 2.78
C PRO A 241 2.04 -5.99 2.87
N THR A 242 2.66 -5.03 2.19
CA THR A 242 2.07 -3.70 1.97
C THR A 242 2.31 -3.28 0.53
N MET A 243 1.26 -2.81 -0.15
CA MET A 243 1.34 -2.35 -1.54
C MET A 243 0.46 -1.12 -1.77
N VAL A 244 0.92 -0.25 -2.66
CA VAL A 244 0.28 1.02 -2.99
C VAL A 244 0.05 1.09 -4.49
N VAL A 245 -1.16 1.41 -4.93
CA VAL A 245 -1.55 1.41 -6.35
C VAL A 245 -2.35 2.68 -6.68
N GLY A 246 -2.01 3.34 -7.77
CA GLY A 246 -2.69 4.53 -8.26
C GLY A 246 -1.91 5.21 -9.38
N PRO A 247 -2.49 6.20 -10.09
CA PRO A 247 -1.84 6.86 -11.22
C PRO A 247 -0.63 7.72 -10.79
N MET A 248 -0.53 8.03 -9.50
CA MET A 248 0.61 8.74 -8.91
C MET A 248 1.69 7.82 -8.33
N VAL A 249 1.61 6.51 -8.58
CA VAL A 249 2.56 5.52 -8.05
C VAL A 249 3.46 5.03 -9.17
N ARG A 250 4.77 5.12 -8.96
CA ARG A 250 5.81 4.47 -9.75
C ARG A 250 5.81 2.99 -9.42
N PRO A 251 5.54 2.11 -10.39
CA PRO A 251 5.57 0.68 -10.13
C PRO A 251 6.97 0.20 -9.76
N GLY A 252 7.07 -0.74 -8.81
CA GLY A 252 8.33 -1.33 -8.40
C GLY A 252 8.32 -1.91 -6.99
N THR A 253 9.49 -2.34 -6.54
CA THR A 253 9.68 -2.86 -5.18
C THR A 253 10.46 -1.86 -4.35
N SER A 254 10.02 -1.64 -3.11
CA SER A 254 10.70 -0.84 -2.12
C SER A 254 11.19 -1.71 -0.97
N THR A 255 12.45 -1.49 -0.59
CA THR A 255 13.07 -2.08 0.61
C THR A 255 13.13 -1.08 1.76
N GLN A 256 12.31 -0.02 1.72
CA GLN A 256 12.15 0.86 2.87
C GLN A 256 11.56 0.04 4.02
N THR A 257 12.24 0.06 5.16
CA THR A 257 11.68 -0.42 6.41
C THR A 257 10.57 0.53 6.83
N ILE A 258 9.34 0.03 6.87
CA ILE A 258 8.16 0.83 7.25
C ILE A 258 7.29 0.05 8.24
N ASP A 259 6.45 0.75 8.99
CA ASP A 259 5.37 0.16 9.78
C ASP A 259 4.03 0.92 9.59
N HIS A 260 3.03 0.57 10.41
CA HIS A 260 1.72 1.24 10.38
C HIS A 260 1.79 2.73 10.66
N TYR A 261 2.77 3.20 11.43
CA TYR A 261 2.96 4.63 11.68
C TYR A 261 3.48 5.36 10.45
N ASP A 262 4.33 4.74 9.64
CA ASP A 262 4.78 5.33 8.37
C ASP A 262 3.64 5.40 7.34
N VAL A 263 2.75 4.41 7.32
CA VAL A 263 1.52 4.44 6.51
C VAL A 263 0.59 5.56 6.97
N LEU A 264 0.32 5.67 8.27
CA LEU A 264 -0.50 6.76 8.82
C LEU A 264 0.14 8.13 8.58
N ARG A 265 1.45 8.25 8.82
CA ARG A 265 2.21 9.48 8.58
C ARG A 265 2.12 9.94 7.14
N THR A 266 2.09 9.00 6.20
CA THR A 266 1.88 9.30 4.79
C THR A 266 0.52 9.97 4.57
N LEU A 267 -0.56 9.45 5.14
CA LEU A 267 -1.88 10.07 5.03
C LEU A 267 -1.90 11.45 5.68
N GLU A 268 -1.30 11.60 6.86
CA GLU A 268 -1.19 12.87 7.56
C GLU A 268 -0.50 13.93 6.69
N ASP A 269 0.68 13.62 6.15
CA ASP A 269 1.42 14.56 5.32
C ASP A 269 0.74 14.83 3.96
N MET A 270 0.01 13.87 3.38
CA MET A 270 -0.77 14.08 2.14
C MET A 270 -1.85 15.16 2.29
N TYR A 271 -2.48 15.22 3.48
CA TYR A 271 -3.60 16.11 3.78
C TYR A 271 -3.23 17.27 4.72
N GLY A 272 -1.97 17.38 5.12
CA GLY A 272 -1.50 18.44 6.01
C GLY A 272 -2.07 18.33 7.43
N LEU A 273 -2.30 17.09 7.89
CA LEU A 273 -2.75 16.79 9.25
C LEU A 273 -1.57 16.92 10.22
N PRO A 274 -1.82 17.27 11.50
CA PRO A 274 -0.79 17.16 12.53
C PRO A 274 -0.42 15.69 12.76
N ALA A 275 0.81 15.45 13.20
CA ALA A 275 1.26 14.11 13.54
C ALA A 275 0.61 13.61 14.84
N LEU A 276 0.12 12.37 14.81
CA LEU A 276 -0.43 11.63 15.95
C LEU A 276 0.63 10.74 16.60
N GLY A 277 0.89 10.94 17.90
CA GLY A 277 1.72 10.03 18.70
C GLY A 277 3.08 9.69 18.06
N SER A 278 3.28 8.41 17.74
CA SER A 278 4.50 7.88 17.10
C SER A 278 4.75 8.40 15.69
N THR A 279 3.72 8.92 15.00
CA THR A 279 3.92 9.45 13.64
C THR A 279 4.74 10.74 13.60
N ASP A 280 4.94 11.41 14.76
CA ASP A 280 5.83 12.58 14.87
C ASP A 280 7.27 12.26 14.47
N THR A 281 7.69 11.00 14.69
CA THR A 281 9.03 10.51 14.33
C THR A 281 9.04 9.56 13.13
N ALA A 282 7.87 9.09 12.69
CA ALA A 282 7.72 8.30 11.47
C ALA A 282 8.00 9.15 10.22
N ARG A 283 8.21 8.49 9.08
CA ARG A 283 8.45 9.16 7.80
C ARG A 283 7.42 8.71 6.78
N PRO A 284 6.88 9.61 5.96
CA PRO A 284 5.98 9.20 4.90
C PRO A 284 6.71 8.28 3.92
N LEU A 285 5.98 7.40 3.24
CA LEU A 285 6.52 6.55 2.18
C LEU A 285 7.20 7.44 1.13
N THR A 286 8.41 7.08 0.70
CA THR A 286 9.16 7.86 -0.30
C THR A 286 9.55 7.02 -1.52
N GLY A 287 10.08 7.65 -2.57
CA GLY A 287 10.64 6.95 -3.73
C GLY A 287 9.62 6.29 -4.68
N ILE A 288 8.36 6.19 -4.28
CA ILE A 288 7.29 5.54 -5.05
C ILE A 288 6.37 6.53 -5.77
N TRP A 289 6.49 7.84 -5.54
CA TRP A 289 5.55 8.81 -6.10
C TRP A 289 5.99 9.34 -7.46
N THR A 290 5.07 9.37 -8.41
CA THR A 290 5.16 10.19 -9.62
C THR A 290 4.28 11.41 -9.43
N LEU A 291 4.89 12.58 -9.23
CA LEU A 291 4.14 13.82 -9.30
C LEU A 291 3.56 13.93 -10.72
N ALA A 292 2.24 14.10 -10.82
CA ALA A 292 1.63 14.44 -12.09
C ALA A 292 2.30 15.71 -12.62
N ALA A 293 2.60 15.75 -13.92
CA ALA A 293 2.88 17.03 -14.56
C ALA A 293 1.61 17.87 -14.40
N GLY A 294 1.70 18.95 -13.61
CA GLY A 294 0.58 19.84 -13.33
C GLY A 294 -0.01 20.49 -14.58
#